data_AF-A0A9Q0XTF9-F1
#
_entry.id   AF-A0A9Q0XTF9-F1
#
_cell.length_a   1.000
_cell.length_b   1.000
_cell.length_c   1.000
_cell.angle_alpha   90.00
_cell.angle_beta   90.00
_cell.angle_gamma   90.00
#
_symmetry.space_group_name_H-M   'P 1'
#
loop_
_entity.id
_entity.type
_entity.pdbx_description
1 polymer ?
#
loop_
_entity_poly.entity_id
_entity_poly.type
_entity_poly.pdbx_seq_one_letter_code
_entity_poly.pdbx_strand_id
1 'polypeptide(L)'
;VLEGHYCNIPYAKRLCACGDNVVESLDHVLFECSFYLEERDIFIVPILKKCPGRSKTEHLSQLLVGKNQLNTESVAKFFASVVKF
;
A
#
# COMPACT_ATOMS: atom_id res chain seq x y z
N VAL A 1 -6.62 -3.83 -2.75
CA VAL A 1 -7.81 -4.25 -2.01
C VAL A 1 -7.41 -4.28 -0.55
N LEU A 2 -8.23 -3.70 0.33
CA LEU A 2 -8.20 -3.96 1.77
C LEU A 2 -9.43 -4.84 2.04
N GLU A 3 -9.55 -5.94 1.29
CA GLU A 3 -10.81 -6.69 1.19
C GLU A 3 -11.23 -7.19 2.55
N GLY A 4 -10.26 -7.73 3.29
CA GLY A 4 -10.48 -8.18 4.65
C GLY A 4 -10.85 -7.03 5.58
N HIS A 5 -10.40 -5.80 5.30
CA HIS A 5 -10.84 -4.63 6.06
C HIS A 5 -12.29 -4.25 5.73
N TYR A 6 -12.63 -4.15 4.44
CA TYR A 6 -13.97 -3.79 3.97
C TYR A 6 -15.02 -4.85 4.36
N CYS A 7 -14.64 -6.12 4.35
CA CYS A 7 -15.48 -7.24 4.78
C CYS A 7 -15.50 -7.46 6.30
N ASN A 8 -14.96 -6.52 7.10
CA ASN A 8 -14.87 -6.63 8.57
C ASN A 8 -14.20 -7.92 9.08
N ILE A 9 -13.31 -8.52 8.30
CA ILE A 9 -12.52 -9.68 8.71
C ILE A 9 -11.52 -9.22 9.80
N PRO A 10 -11.36 -9.95 10.91
CA PRO A 10 -10.35 -9.64 11.92
C PRO A 10 -8.96 -9.58 11.31
N TYR A 11 -8.12 -8.62 11.72
CA TYR A 11 -6.78 -8.40 11.13
C TYR A 11 -5.97 -9.69 10.98
N ALA A 12 -5.92 -10.53 12.02
CA ALA A 12 -5.20 -11.81 12.01
C ALA A 12 -5.72 -12.85 10.99
N LYS A 13 -6.91 -12.63 10.42
CA LYS A 13 -7.56 -13.49 9.43
C LYS A 13 -7.64 -12.85 8.04
N ARG A 14 -7.13 -11.63 7.86
CA ARG A 14 -7.12 -10.95 6.55
C ARG A 14 -5.98 -11.51 5.72
N LEU A 15 -6.26 -12.52 4.92
CA LEU A 15 -5.27 -13.03 3.97
C LEU A 15 -5.17 -12.08 2.77
N CYS A 16 -3.94 -11.80 2.34
CA CYS A 16 -3.73 -11.04 1.12
C CYS A 16 -4.01 -11.91 -0.12
N ALA A 17 -4.61 -11.31 -1.15
CA ALA A 17 -4.89 -11.95 -2.43
C ALA A 17 -3.64 -12.31 -3.25
N CYS A 18 -2.44 -11.92 -2.81
CA CYS A 18 -1.18 -12.27 -3.48
C CYS A 18 -0.82 -13.76 -3.41
N GLY A 19 -1.47 -14.53 -2.54
CA GLY A 19 -1.21 -15.97 -2.41
C GLY A 19 -0.02 -16.32 -1.51
N ASP A 20 0.68 -15.34 -0.94
CA ASP A 20 1.84 -15.57 -0.07
C ASP A 20 1.48 -15.98 1.36
N ASN A 21 0.21 -16.28 1.66
CA ASN A 21 -0.31 -16.58 3.00
C ASN A 21 0.05 -15.53 4.06
N VAL A 22 0.25 -14.28 3.63
CA VAL A 22 0.56 -13.15 4.51
C VAL A 22 -0.69 -12.35 4.86
N VAL A 23 -0.63 -11.64 5.99
CA VAL A 23 -1.69 -10.72 6.39
C VAL A 23 -1.73 -9.53 5.43
N GLU A 24 -2.92 -9.19 4.96
CA GLU A 24 -3.23 -7.98 4.19
C GLU A 24 -3.06 -6.74 5.09
N SER A 25 -1.81 -6.29 5.21
CA SER A 25 -1.41 -5.11 5.95
C SER A 25 -1.06 -3.97 4.99
N LEU A 26 -1.17 -2.73 5.45
CA LEU A 26 -0.74 -1.56 4.65
C LEU A 26 0.73 -1.66 4.24
N ASP A 27 1.57 -2.17 5.14
CA ASP A 27 2.99 -2.38 4.88
C ASP A 27 3.22 -3.39 3.73
N HIS A 28 2.57 -4.55 3.80
CA HIS A 28 2.66 -5.52 2.73
C HIS A 28 2.13 -4.95 1.40
N VAL A 29 0.93 -4.34 1.42
CA VAL A 29 0.29 -3.78 0.23
C VAL A 29 1.14 -2.69 -0.44
N LEU A 30 1.73 -1.79 0.35
CA LEU A 30 2.49 -0.65 -0.17
C LEU A 30 3.93 -0.98 -0.59
N PHE A 31 4.53 -2.07 -0.09
CA PHE A 31 5.95 -2.35 -0.33
C PHE A 31 6.25 -3.71 -0.96
N GLU A 32 5.45 -4.74 -0.69
CA GLU A 32 5.86 -6.14 -0.95
C GLU A 32 4.90 -6.91 -1.84
N CYS A 33 3.59 -6.62 -1.75
CA CYS A 33 2.54 -7.35 -2.42
C CYS A 33 2.79 -7.45 -3.93
N SER A 34 3.02 -8.67 -4.43
CA SER A 34 3.24 -8.95 -5.85
C SER A 34 1.99 -8.68 -6.68
N PHE A 35 0.81 -8.88 -6.09
CA PHE A 35 -0.48 -8.67 -6.74
C PHE A 35 -0.75 -7.20 -7.09
N TYR A 36 -0.16 -6.24 -6.37
CA TYR A 36 -0.29 -4.80 -6.64
C TYR A 36 0.99 -4.20 -7.24
N LEU A 37 1.85 -5.03 -7.84
CA LEU A 37 3.16 -4.57 -8.33
C LEU A 37 3.01 -3.45 -9.37
N GLU A 38 2.10 -3.60 -10.34
CA GLU A 38 1.92 -2.61 -11.41
C GLU A 38 1.40 -1.28 -10.87
N GLU A 39 0.36 -1.30 -10.05
CA GLU A 39 -0.18 -0.08 -9.44
C GLU A 39 0.83 0.58 -8.51
N ARG A 40 1.59 -0.22 -7.76
CA ARG A 40 2.66 0.27 -6.88
C ARG A 40 3.76 0.96 -7.69
N ASP A 41 4.16 0.38 -8.82
CA ASP A 41 5.17 0.96 -9.72
C ASP A 41 4.73 2.30 -10.31
N ILE A 42 3.44 2.47 -10.58
CA ILE A 42 2.85 3.71 -11.09
C ILE A 42 2.75 4.78 -10.01
N PHE A 43 2.24 4.44 -8.83
CA PHE A 43 1.80 5.44 -7.85
C PHE A 43 2.71 5.57 -6.62
N ILE A 44 3.37 4.50 -6.19
CA ILE A 44 4.11 4.46 -4.92
C ILE A 44 5.62 4.52 -5.15
N VAL A 45 6.16 3.69 -6.05
CA VAL A 45 7.61 3.62 -6.33
C VAL A 45 8.22 4.97 -6.71
N PRO A 46 7.56 5.86 -7.49
CA PRO A 46 8.12 7.18 -7.79
C PRO A 46 8.31 8.04 -6.53
N ILE A 47 7.52 7.83 -5.48
CA ILE A 47 7.66 8.53 -4.20
C ILE A 47 8.85 7.95 -3.42
N LEU A 48 8.98 6.62 -3.40
CA LEU A 48 10.07 5.92 -2.70
C LEU A 48 11.44 6.26 -3.30
N LYS A 49 11.53 6.31 -4.63
CA LYS A 49 12.77 6.62 -5.36
C LYS A 49 13.30 8.04 -5.11
N LYS A 50 12.46 8.98 -4.66
CA LYS A 50 12.91 10.36 -4.32
C LYS A 50 13.74 10.43 -3.04
N CYS A 51 13.64 9.42 -2.18
CA CYS A 51 14.36 9.38 -0.91
C CYS A 51 14.97 7.98 -0.71
N PRO A 52 16.02 7.63 -1.49
CA PRO A 52 16.72 6.37 -1.32
C PRO A 52 17.40 6.33 0.06
N GLY A 53 17.40 5.16 0.69
CA GLY A 53 18.08 4.94 1.98
C GLY A 53 17.26 5.21 3.24
N ARG A 54 15.99 5.59 3.12
CA ARG A 54 15.08 5.66 4.29
C ARG A 54 14.64 4.28 4.74
N SER A 55 14.38 4.15 6.04
CA SER A 55 13.74 2.96 6.61
C SER A 55 12.29 2.85 6.15
N LYS A 56 11.74 1.64 6.27
CA LYS A 56 10.35 1.34 5.93
C LYS A 56 9.36 2.22 6.70
N THR A 57 9.61 2.46 7.99
CA THR A 57 8.77 3.31 8.85
C THR A 57 8.77 4.77 8.40
N GLU A 58 9.92 5.27 7.94
CA GLU A 58 10.01 6.62 7.38
C GLU A 58 9.28 6.73 6.03
N HIS A 59 9.37 5.70 5.17
CA HIS A 59 8.59 5.64 3.94
C HIS A 59 7.09 5.58 4.22
N LEU A 60 6.64 4.75 5.16
CA LEU A 60 5.22 4.73 5.59
C LEU A 60 4.76 6.10 6.06
N SER A 61 5.58 6.78 6.86
CA SER A 61 5.28 8.13 7.33
C SER A 61 5.17 9.11 6.17
N GLN A 62 6.09 9.04 5.19
CA GLN A 62 6.06 9.88 4.00
C GLN A 62 4.83 9.64 3.12
N LEU A 63 4.33 8.41 3.04
CA LEU A 63 3.16 8.03 2.26
C LEU A 63 1.84 8.40 2.97
N LEU A 64 1.76 8.21 4.29
CA LEU A 64 0.49 8.19 5.01
C LEU A 64 0.23 9.39 5.93
N VAL A 65 1.25 10.19 6.30
CA VAL A 65 1.08 11.32 7.25
C VAL A 65 0.33 12.50 6.66
N GLY A 66 0.15 12.56 5.33
CA GLY A 66 -0.66 13.60 4.68
C GLY A 66 0.01 14.98 4.57
N LYS A 67 1.29 15.11 4.94
CA LYS A 67 2.03 16.39 4.91
C LYS A 67 2.41 16.87 3.50
N ASN A 68 2.38 16.00 2.50
CA ASN A 68 2.69 16.33 1.12
C ASN A 68 1.49 15.96 0.24
N GLN A 69 0.81 16.96 -0.30
CA GLN A 69 -0.41 16.78 -1.09
C GLN A 69 -0.22 15.84 -2.29
N LEU A 70 0.90 15.94 -3.02
CA LEU A 70 1.17 15.07 -4.17
C LEU A 70 1.36 13.61 -3.77
N ASN A 71 2.02 13.36 -2.64
CA ASN A 71 2.15 12.00 -2.10
C ASN A 71 0.78 11.48 -1.67
N THR A 72 0.00 12.29 -0.95
CA THR A 72 -1.36 11.94 -0.50
C THR A 72 -2.25 11.58 -1.69
N GLU A 73 -2.26 12.39 -2.74
CA GLU A 73 -3.04 12.14 -3.95
C GLU A 73 -2.59 10.87 -4.68
N SER A 74 -1.28 10.62 -4.77
CA SER A 74 -0.75 9.42 -5.42
C SER A 74 -1.11 8.16 -4.64
N VAL A 75 -0.99 8.19 -3.30
CA VAL A 75 -1.39 7.09 -2.42
C VAL A 75 -2.91 6.86 -2.49
N ALA A 76 -3.71 7.91 -2.56
CA ALA A 76 -5.16 7.78 -2.74
C ALA A 76 -5.51 7.16 -4.10
N LYS A 77 -4.83 7.56 -5.18
CA LYS A 77 -5.00 6.95 -6.52
C LYS A 77 -4.62 5.47 -6.53
N PHE A 78 -3.53 5.11 -5.85
CA PHE A 78 -3.16 3.71 -5.64
C PHE A 78 -4.30 2.95 -4.96
N PHE A 79 -4.80 3.43 -3.82
CA PHE A 79 -5.90 2.74 -3.13
C PHE A 79 -7.17 2.66 -3.99
N ALA A 80 -7.50 3.71 -4.74
CA ALA A 80 -8.63 3.71 -5.64
C ALA A 80 -8.46 2.71 -6.80
N SER A 81 -7.25 2.54 -7.34
CA SER A 81 -7.00 1.60 -8.44
C SER A 81 -7.01 0.14 -7.97
N VAL A 82 -6.58 -0.11 -6.74
CA VAL A 82 -6.56 -1.47 -6.18
C VAL A 82 -7.87 -1.87 -5.49
N VAL A 83 -8.85 -0.97 -5.36
CA VAL A 83 -10.21 -1.30 -4.92
C VAL A 83 -11.05 -1.56 -6.18
N LYS A 84 -11.36 -2.83 -6.43
CA LYS A 84 -12.31 -3.23 -7.48
C LYS A 84 -13.70 -3.35 -6.84
N PHE A 85 -14.66 -2.59 -7.36
CA PHE A 85 -16.09 -2.71 -7.03
C PHE A 85 -16.70 -3.95 -7.66
#